data_AF-A0A2A2WCX3-F1
#
_entry.id   AF-A0A2A2WCX3-F1
#
_cell.length_a   1.000
_cell.length_b   1.000
_cell.length_c   1.000
_cell.angle_alpha   90.00
_cell.angle_beta   90.00
_cell.angle_gamma   90.00
#
_symmetry.space_group_name_H-M   'P 1'
#
loop_
_entity.id
_entity.type
_entity.pdbx_description
1 polymer ?
#
loop_
_entity_poly.entity_id
_entity_poly.type
_entity_poly.pdbx_seq_one_letter_code
_entity_poly.pdbx_strand_id
1 'polypeptide(L)'
;MRRVLQDDAAAVRAESRAAMRKQSGQPTWPVNAGSRTLEELRELANTKADQRKKRELASEKRKLEKRLAKIRKDPAAAIADAEKLIQTRSTQNYTKAAKMLAELREAVGGDEGSRIADQAAKKIAKKYPTLSYAKRAFKEEGLNYR
;
A
#
# COMPACT_ATOMS: atom_id res chain seq x y z
N MET A 1 7.93 55.65 -16.06
CA MET A 1 6.86 56.64 -16.32
C MET A 1 7.34 58.02 -16.80
N ARG A 2 8.64 58.34 -16.87
CA ARG A 2 9.10 59.67 -17.31
C ARG A 2 9.07 59.92 -18.83
N ARG A 3 9.14 58.89 -19.69
CA ARG A 3 9.12 59.05 -21.17
C ARG A 3 7.77 59.47 -21.75
N VAL A 4 6.66 58.99 -21.18
CA VAL A 4 5.29 59.24 -21.70
C VAL A 4 4.84 60.69 -21.48
N LEU A 5 5.49 61.42 -20.57
CA LEU A 5 5.18 62.81 -20.24
C LEU A 5 6.06 63.82 -20.98
N GLN A 6 7.12 63.37 -21.68
CA GLN A 6 8.06 64.23 -22.42
C GLN A 6 8.04 63.99 -23.93
N ASP A 7 7.74 62.76 -24.38
CA ASP A 7 7.64 62.42 -25.79
C ASP A 7 6.19 62.30 -26.25
N ASP A 8 5.93 62.50 -27.54
CA ASP A 8 4.62 62.37 -28.17
C ASP A 8 3.98 61.00 -27.83
N ALA A 9 2.89 61.05 -27.08
CA ALA A 9 2.17 59.87 -26.60
C ALA A 9 1.65 58.98 -27.75
N ALA A 10 1.51 59.50 -28.97
CA ALA A 10 1.19 58.72 -30.15
C ALA A 10 2.38 57.85 -30.61
N ALA A 11 3.59 58.42 -30.61
CA ALA A 11 4.82 57.73 -30.99
C ALA A 11 5.16 56.57 -30.03
N VAL A 12 5.06 56.82 -28.72
CA VAL A 12 5.29 55.78 -27.70
C VAL A 12 4.27 54.64 -27.80
N ARG A 13 3.02 54.95 -28.16
CA ARG A 13 1.98 53.93 -28.43
C ARG A 13 2.24 53.15 -29.71
N ALA A 14 2.75 53.80 -30.75
CA ALA A 14 3.11 53.13 -32.00
C ALA A 14 4.30 52.17 -31.79
N GLU A 15 5.35 52.60 -31.08
CA GLU A 15 6.52 51.78 -30.78
C GLU A 15 6.18 50.58 -29.88
N SER A 16 5.38 50.79 -28.83
CA SER A 16 4.93 49.69 -27.96
C SER A 16 4.07 48.67 -28.70
N ARG A 17 3.18 49.12 -29.62
CA ARG A 17 2.44 48.22 -30.50
C ARG A 17 3.35 47.47 -31.48
N ALA A 18 4.36 48.14 -32.02
CA ALA A 18 5.35 47.50 -32.89
C ALA A 18 6.17 46.44 -32.14
N ALA A 19 6.56 46.71 -30.90
CA ALA A 19 7.24 45.75 -30.04
C ALA A 19 6.36 44.53 -29.72
N MET A 20 5.09 44.74 -29.38
CA MET A 20 4.15 43.63 -29.14
C MET A 20 3.91 42.80 -30.41
N ARG A 21 3.80 43.43 -31.59
CA ARG A 21 3.68 42.71 -32.87
C ARG A 21 4.93 41.91 -33.24
N LYS A 22 6.13 42.42 -32.90
CA LYS A 22 7.38 41.65 -33.06
C LYS A 22 7.43 40.45 -32.11
N GLN A 23 6.81 40.55 -30.93
CA GLN A 23 6.79 39.49 -29.93
C GLN A 23 5.68 38.46 -30.16
N SER A 24 4.57 38.85 -30.81
CA SER A 24 3.44 37.97 -31.11
C SER A 24 3.71 36.89 -32.18
N GLY A 25 4.87 36.95 -32.85
CA GLY A 25 5.33 35.91 -33.77
C GLY A 25 6.09 34.75 -33.11
N GLN A 26 6.38 34.85 -31.81
CA GLN A 26 7.05 33.77 -31.08
C GLN A 26 5.99 32.79 -30.55
N PRO A 27 6.07 31.49 -30.85
CA PRO A 27 5.15 30.52 -30.29
C PRO A 27 5.29 30.50 -28.76
N THR A 28 4.23 30.88 -28.05
CA THR A 28 4.18 30.97 -26.57
C THR A 28 4.30 29.62 -25.87
N TRP A 29 4.13 28.53 -26.63
CA TRP A 29 4.22 27.15 -26.14
C TRP A 29 5.16 26.35 -27.02
N PRO A 30 5.98 25.44 -26.45
CA PRO A 30 6.82 24.57 -27.25
C PRO A 30 5.93 23.65 -28.09
N VAL A 31 5.83 23.95 -29.39
CA VAL A 31 5.17 23.11 -30.38
C VAL A 31 6.14 22.01 -30.81
N ASN A 32 6.70 21.29 -29.84
CA ASN A 32 7.50 20.11 -30.16
C ASN A 32 6.51 19.02 -30.59
N ALA A 33 6.61 18.58 -31.84
CA ALA A 33 5.96 17.35 -32.27
C ALA A 33 6.42 16.25 -31.31
N GLY A 34 5.50 15.68 -30.53
CA GLY A 34 5.83 14.62 -29.59
C GLY A 34 6.51 13.50 -30.35
N SER A 35 7.74 13.16 -29.99
CA SER A 35 8.51 12.10 -30.65
C SER A 35 7.94 10.70 -30.43
N ARG A 36 6.86 10.59 -29.65
CA ARG A 36 6.23 9.33 -29.25
C ARG A 36 4.79 9.29 -29.71
N THR A 37 4.40 8.17 -30.28
CA THR A 37 3.01 7.88 -30.61
C THR A 37 2.17 7.64 -29.34
N LEU A 38 0.85 7.77 -29.45
CA LEU A 38 -0.07 7.51 -28.33
C LEU A 38 0.01 6.05 -27.85
N GLU A 39 0.33 5.12 -28.75
CA GLU A 39 0.55 3.70 -28.44
C GLU A 39 1.81 3.51 -27.58
N GLU A 40 2.93 4.13 -27.96
CA GLU A 40 4.17 4.09 -27.15
C GLU A 40 3.97 4.66 -25.74
N LEU A 41 3.15 5.71 -25.60
CA LEU A 41 2.82 6.26 -24.29
C LEU A 41 1.98 5.28 -23.44
N ARG A 42 1.06 4.54 -24.06
CA ARG A 42 0.27 3.49 -23.37
C ARG A 42 1.16 2.34 -22.93
N GLU A 43 2.08 1.88 -23.78
CA GLU A 43 3.03 0.82 -23.42
C GLU A 43 3.94 1.23 -22.27
N LEU A 44 4.47 2.46 -22.31
CA LEU A 44 5.28 3.01 -21.20
C LEU A 44 4.48 3.14 -19.90
N ALA A 45 3.19 3.50 -19.99
CA ALA A 45 2.33 3.56 -18.82
C ALA A 45 2.09 2.16 -18.23
N ASN A 46 1.81 1.16 -19.07
CA ASN A 46 1.56 -0.22 -18.65
C ASN A 46 2.80 -0.85 -18.01
N THR A 47 3.96 -0.71 -18.65
CA THR A 47 5.23 -1.22 -18.10
C THR A 47 5.56 -0.60 -16.73
N LYS A 48 5.30 0.71 -16.54
CA LYS A 48 5.45 1.35 -15.23
C LYS A 48 4.42 0.87 -14.22
N ALA A 49 3.17 0.64 -14.62
CA ALA A 49 2.14 0.09 -13.75
C ALA A 49 2.50 -1.33 -13.27
N ASP A 50 3.00 -2.17 -14.17
CA ASP A 50 3.43 -3.53 -13.84
C ASP A 50 4.65 -3.55 -12.94
N GLN A 51 5.61 -2.64 -13.17
CA GLN A 51 6.74 -2.46 -12.25
C GLN A 51 6.29 -2.04 -10.85
N ARG A 52 5.29 -1.14 -10.73
CA ARG A 52 4.72 -0.77 -9.43
C ARG A 52 4.08 -1.97 -8.75
N LYS A 53 3.22 -2.71 -9.46
CA LYS A 53 2.60 -3.94 -8.94
C LYS A 53 3.64 -4.94 -8.45
N LYS A 54 4.70 -5.19 -9.23
CA LYS A 54 5.81 -6.08 -8.84
C LYS A 54 6.52 -5.59 -7.57
N ARG A 55 6.77 -4.28 -7.45
CA ARG A 55 7.39 -3.69 -6.26
C ARG A 55 6.49 -3.79 -5.03
N GLU A 56 5.20 -3.55 -5.19
CA GLU A 56 4.20 -3.67 -4.12
C GLU A 56 4.16 -5.12 -3.61
N LEU A 57 3.99 -6.09 -4.50
CA LEU A 57 4.02 -7.52 -4.17
C LEU A 57 5.34 -7.93 -3.50
N ALA A 58 6.49 -7.45 -4.00
CA ALA A 58 7.78 -7.72 -3.37
C ALA A 58 7.88 -7.09 -1.97
N SER A 59 7.32 -5.91 -1.76
CA SER A 59 7.29 -5.25 -0.46
C SER A 59 6.40 -6.00 0.54
N GLU A 60 5.27 -6.54 0.08
CA GLU A 60 4.36 -7.35 0.90
C GLU A 60 4.99 -8.67 1.29
N LYS A 61 5.64 -9.37 0.34
CA LYS A 61 6.41 -10.59 0.63
C LYS A 61 7.48 -10.34 1.68
N ARG A 62 8.26 -9.25 1.55
CA ARG A 62 9.28 -8.87 2.55
C ARG A 62 8.67 -8.58 3.92
N LYS A 63 7.50 -7.95 3.98
CA LYS A 63 6.80 -7.70 5.26
C LYS A 63 6.34 -9.01 5.91
N LEU A 64 5.80 -9.93 5.10
CA LEU A 64 5.38 -11.26 5.53
C LEU A 64 6.57 -12.07 6.04
N GLU A 65 7.67 -12.13 5.30
CA GLU A 65 8.91 -12.80 5.71
C GLU A 65 9.45 -12.25 7.04
N LYS A 66 9.44 -10.92 7.23
CA LYS A 66 9.84 -10.30 8.51
C LYS A 66 8.93 -10.71 9.66
N ARG A 67 7.62 -10.83 9.43
CA ARG A 67 6.66 -11.29 10.44
C ARG A 67 6.90 -12.77 10.79
N LEU A 68 7.01 -13.63 9.78
CA LEU A 68 7.33 -15.05 9.99
C LEU A 68 8.66 -15.21 10.72
N ALA A 69 9.70 -14.45 10.36
CA ALA A 69 10.98 -14.48 11.04
C ALA A 69 10.87 -14.03 12.51
N LYS A 70 10.00 -13.06 12.83
CA LYS A 70 9.73 -12.66 14.21
C LYS A 70 9.02 -13.78 14.98
N ILE A 71 8.02 -14.41 14.37
CA ILE A 71 7.27 -15.51 14.99
C ILE A 71 8.15 -16.75 15.18
N ARG A 72 9.07 -17.05 14.25
CA ARG A 72 10.07 -18.12 14.39
C ARG A 72 10.97 -17.92 15.60
N LYS A 73 11.35 -16.67 15.90
CA LYS A 73 12.23 -16.35 17.04
C LYS A 73 11.53 -16.54 18.38
N ASP A 74 10.23 -16.20 18.45
CA ASP A 74 9.45 -16.33 19.68
C ASP A 74 7.99 -16.74 19.37
N PRO A 75 7.73 -18.04 19.21
CA PRO A 75 6.39 -18.54 18.95
C PRO A 75 5.47 -18.41 20.18
N ALA A 76 6.02 -18.40 21.40
CA ALA A 76 5.24 -18.28 22.63
C ALA A 76 4.66 -16.87 22.79
N ALA A 77 5.44 -15.83 22.48
CA ALA A 77 4.96 -14.45 22.46
C ALA A 77 3.84 -14.26 21.43
N ALA A 78 3.94 -14.89 20.25
CA ALA A 78 2.89 -14.81 19.24
C ALA A 78 1.56 -15.43 19.71
N ILE A 79 1.61 -16.53 20.46
CA ILE A 79 0.40 -17.13 21.08
C ILE A 79 -0.18 -16.18 22.14
N ALA A 80 0.66 -15.57 22.98
CA ALA A 80 0.22 -14.63 23.99
C ALA A 80 -0.42 -13.36 23.39
N ASP A 81 0.15 -12.84 22.29
CA ASP A 81 -0.40 -11.69 21.58
C ASP A 81 -1.74 -12.03 20.89
N ALA A 82 -1.87 -13.23 20.32
CA ALA A 82 -3.14 -13.72 19.80
C ALA A 82 -4.21 -13.82 20.90
N GLU A 83 -3.84 -14.27 22.10
CA GLU A 83 -4.75 -14.33 23.24
C GLU A 83 -5.18 -12.93 23.71
N LYS A 84 -4.25 -11.97 23.78
CA LYS A 84 -4.54 -10.57 24.11
C LYS A 84 -5.52 -9.95 23.11
N LEU A 85 -5.35 -10.21 21.82
CA LEU A 85 -6.25 -9.73 20.77
C LEU A 85 -7.69 -10.23 21.00
N ILE A 86 -7.83 -11.49 21.42
CA ILE A 86 -9.15 -12.09 21.70
C ILE A 86 -9.79 -11.48 22.94
N GLN A 87 -9.00 -11.11 23.94
CA GLN A 87 -9.49 -10.43 25.14
C GLN A 87 -10.10 -9.06 24.86
N THR A 88 -9.67 -8.36 23.80
CA THR A 88 -10.25 -7.06 23.40
C THR A 88 -11.67 -7.18 22.81
N ARG A 89 -12.15 -8.41 22.56
CA ARG A 89 -13.53 -8.72 22.14
C ARG A 89 -14.05 -7.98 20.90
N SER A 90 -13.21 -7.86 19.87
CA SER A 90 -13.60 -7.29 18.57
C SER A 90 -13.54 -8.36 17.48
N THR A 91 -14.50 -8.34 16.56
CA THR A 91 -14.54 -9.24 15.39
C THR A 91 -13.27 -9.14 14.55
N GLN A 92 -12.75 -7.93 14.36
CA GLN A 92 -11.48 -7.70 13.66
C GLN A 92 -10.29 -8.27 14.44
N ASN A 93 -10.35 -8.29 15.76
CA ASN A 93 -9.25 -8.83 16.56
C ASN A 93 -9.30 -10.36 16.61
N TYR A 94 -10.49 -10.96 16.53
CA TYR A 94 -10.63 -12.42 16.39
C TYR A 94 -10.01 -12.92 15.07
N THR A 95 -10.27 -12.23 13.96
CA THR A 95 -9.68 -12.58 12.67
C THR A 95 -8.18 -12.35 12.65
N LYS A 96 -7.69 -11.25 13.24
CA LYS A 96 -6.24 -11.03 13.41
C LYS A 96 -5.57 -12.10 14.26
N ALA A 97 -6.20 -12.53 15.35
CA ALA A 97 -5.68 -13.59 16.20
C ALA A 97 -5.61 -14.93 15.47
N ALA A 98 -6.66 -15.29 14.72
CA ALA A 98 -6.67 -16.49 13.89
C ALA A 98 -5.56 -16.47 12.83
N LYS A 99 -5.39 -15.33 12.14
CA LYS A 99 -4.29 -15.13 11.18
C LYS A 99 -2.91 -15.25 11.82
N MET A 100 -2.72 -14.69 13.01
CA MET A 100 -1.45 -14.79 13.73
C MET A 100 -1.10 -16.24 14.09
N LEU A 101 -2.10 -17.06 14.47
CA LEU A 101 -1.90 -18.49 14.71
C LEU A 101 -1.64 -19.27 13.40
N ALA A 102 -2.26 -18.90 12.29
CA ALA A 102 -1.96 -19.46 10.97
C ALA A 102 -0.54 -19.08 10.50
N GLU A 103 -0.13 -17.83 10.69
CA GLU A 103 1.25 -17.37 10.43
C GLU A 103 2.24 -18.13 11.32
N LEU A 104 1.88 -18.49 12.56
CA LEU A 104 2.70 -19.35 13.42
C LEU A 104 2.85 -20.76 12.86
N ARG A 105 1.77 -21.35 12.34
CA ARG A 105 1.82 -22.65 11.65
C ARG A 105 2.78 -22.60 10.47
N GLU A 106 2.73 -21.55 9.64
CA GLU A 106 3.63 -21.37 8.50
C GLU A 106 5.07 -21.04 8.91
N ALA A 107 5.25 -20.29 9.99
CA ALA A 107 6.55 -19.90 10.51
C ALA A 107 7.34 -21.11 11.00
N VAL A 108 6.72 -21.97 11.83
CA VAL A 108 7.34 -23.18 12.37
C VAL A 108 7.42 -24.27 11.29
N GLY A 109 6.37 -24.40 10.48
CA GLY A 109 6.29 -25.39 9.40
C GLY A 109 6.05 -26.82 9.89
N GLY A 110 5.71 -27.69 8.94
CA GLY A 110 5.47 -29.11 9.16
C GLY A 110 4.31 -29.44 10.11
N ASP A 111 4.32 -30.67 10.61
CA ASP A 111 3.29 -31.17 11.52
C ASP A 111 3.37 -30.51 12.91
N GLU A 112 4.57 -30.09 13.32
CA GLU A 112 4.79 -29.44 14.61
C GLU A 112 4.14 -28.04 14.65
N GLY A 113 4.32 -27.24 13.59
CA GLY A 113 3.66 -25.95 13.48
C GLY A 113 2.13 -26.06 13.52
N SER A 114 1.58 -27.07 12.84
CA SER A 114 0.14 -27.36 12.85
C SER A 114 -0.34 -27.73 14.26
N ARG A 115 0.39 -28.63 14.94
CA ARG A 115 0.07 -29.03 16.32
C ARG A 115 0.09 -27.85 17.30
N ILE A 116 1.11 -26.99 17.23
CA ILE A 116 1.23 -25.85 18.15
C ILE A 116 0.09 -24.85 17.92
N ALA A 117 -0.20 -24.51 16.67
CA ALA A 117 -1.27 -23.59 16.32
C ALA A 117 -2.65 -24.13 16.72
N ASP A 118 -2.92 -25.42 16.47
CA ASP A 118 -4.16 -26.09 16.86
C ASP A 118 -4.30 -26.17 18.39
N GLN A 119 -3.24 -26.54 19.10
CA GLN A 119 -3.26 -26.56 20.57
C GLN A 119 -3.53 -25.18 21.17
N ALA A 120 -2.94 -24.12 20.59
CA ALA A 120 -3.22 -22.74 21.01
C ALA A 120 -4.69 -22.38 20.75
N ALA A 121 -5.22 -22.69 19.56
CA ALA A 121 -6.62 -22.45 19.22
C ALA A 121 -7.58 -23.20 20.16
N LYS A 122 -7.29 -24.46 20.49
CA LYS A 122 -8.07 -25.27 21.47
C LYS A 122 -8.05 -24.66 22.86
N LYS A 123 -6.88 -24.25 23.36
CA LYS A 123 -6.74 -23.61 24.68
C LYS A 123 -7.60 -22.34 24.76
N ILE A 124 -7.53 -21.50 23.72
CA ILE A 124 -8.32 -20.28 23.64
C ILE A 124 -9.82 -20.58 23.54
N ALA A 125 -10.23 -21.54 22.70
CA ALA A 125 -11.63 -21.92 22.56
C ALA A 125 -12.23 -22.53 23.85
N LYS A 126 -11.41 -23.23 24.65
CA LYS A 126 -11.77 -23.75 25.97
C LYS A 126 -11.89 -22.61 27.00
N LYS A 127 -10.98 -21.64 26.97
CA LYS A 127 -11.01 -20.46 27.85
C LYS A 127 -12.20 -19.54 27.57
N TYR A 128 -12.60 -19.42 26.31
CA TYR A 128 -13.68 -18.55 25.87
C TYR A 128 -14.79 -19.33 25.13
N PRO A 129 -15.61 -20.11 25.85
CA PRO A 129 -16.59 -21.00 25.22
C PRO A 129 -17.70 -20.25 24.46
N THR A 130 -18.02 -19.02 24.87
CA THR A 130 -19.11 -18.20 24.30
C THR A 130 -18.69 -17.39 23.07
N LEU A 131 -17.40 -17.31 22.74
CA LEU A 131 -16.90 -16.54 21.59
C LEU A 131 -17.04 -17.30 20.27
N SER A 132 -18.27 -17.42 19.79
CA SER A 132 -18.61 -18.09 18.52
C SER A 132 -17.89 -17.50 17.31
N TYR A 133 -17.72 -16.17 17.26
CA TYR A 133 -17.00 -15.49 16.19
C TYR A 133 -15.50 -15.82 16.17
N ALA A 134 -14.86 -16.00 17.34
CA ALA A 134 -13.47 -16.43 17.41
C ALA A 134 -13.31 -17.88 16.91
N LYS A 135 -14.22 -18.77 17.32
CA LYS A 135 -14.29 -20.14 16.82
C LYS A 135 -14.51 -20.20 15.30
N ARG A 136 -15.35 -19.31 14.76
CA ARG A 136 -15.57 -19.18 13.31
C ARG A 136 -14.29 -18.73 12.60
N ALA A 137 -13.61 -17.71 13.12
CA ALA A 137 -12.34 -17.24 12.56
C ALA A 137 -11.26 -18.33 12.55
N PHE A 138 -11.16 -19.15 13.61
CA PHE A 138 -10.27 -20.31 13.63
C PHE A 138 -10.62 -21.33 12.55
N LYS A 139 -11.91 -21.61 12.34
CA LYS A 139 -12.36 -22.50 11.27
C LYS A 139 -12.00 -21.96 9.88
N GLU A 140 -12.21 -20.67 9.65
CA GLU A 140 -11.94 -20.00 8.38
C GLU A 140 -10.44 -20.06 8.01
N GLU A 141 -9.55 -19.95 8.99
CA GLU A 141 -8.09 -20.07 8.80
C GLU A 141 -7.59 -21.53 8.84
N GLY A 142 -8.49 -22.50 8.96
CA GLY A 142 -8.18 -23.94 8.95
C GLY A 142 -7.48 -24.44 10.21
N LEU A 143 -7.72 -23.81 11.37
CA LEU A 143 -7.20 -24.22 12.67
C LEU A 143 -8.19 -25.16 13.36
N ASN A 144 -7.68 -26.28 13.89
CA ASN A 144 -8.49 -27.22 14.63
C ASN A 144 -8.59 -26.81 16.11
N TYR A 145 -9.67 -26.12 16.46
CA TYR A 145 -9.95 -25.64 17.82
C TYR A 145 -10.83 -26.60 18.65
N ARG A 146 -11.20 -27.76 18.11
CA ARG A 146 -12.04 -28.76 18.80
C ARG A 146 -11.23 -29.71 19.66
#